data_AF-A0A4R4KL91-F1
#
_entry.id   AF-A0A4R4KL91-F1
#
_cell.length_a   1.000
_cell.length_b   1.000
_cell.length_c   1.000
_cell.angle_alpha   90.00
_cell.angle_beta   90.00
_cell.angle_gamma   90.00
#
_symmetry.space_group_name_H-M   'P 1'
#
loop_
_entity.id
_entity.type
_entity.pdbx_description
1 polymer ?
#
loop_
_entity_poly.entity_id
_entity_poly.type
_entity_poly.pdbx_seq_one_letter_code
_entity_poly.pdbx_strand_id
1 'polypeptide(L)'
;MQTIYVKDVRRQIDLLTRMGDQTFSITYRKKDGTFGEKKNCRNRSGSVPNQPKADLLSVKKETRRAGYLRFEFRDQGGRWLKREILFCLLVTFNGHLIDHSF
;
A
#
# COMPACT_ATOMS: atom_id res chain seq x y z
N MET A 1 -0.20 -20.70 -2.88
CA MET A 1 -0.32 -19.26 -2.57
C MET A 1 -0.96 -18.59 -3.79
N GLN A 2 -2.10 -17.92 -3.63
CA GLN A 2 -2.80 -17.30 -4.77
C GLN A 2 -2.15 -15.96 -5.12
N THR A 3 -2.14 -15.62 -6.41
CA THR A 3 -1.56 -14.37 -6.94
C THR A 3 -2.66 -13.34 -7.18
N ILE A 4 -2.37 -12.06 -6.94
CA ILE A 4 -3.27 -10.92 -7.16
C ILE A 4 -2.53 -9.81 -7.92
N TYR A 5 -3.18 -9.20 -8.91
CA TYR A 5 -2.56 -8.07 -9.61
C TYR A 5 -2.52 -6.82 -8.74
N VAL A 6 -1.46 -6.02 -8.87
CA VAL A 6 -1.33 -4.75 -8.15
C VAL A 6 -2.51 -3.78 -8.36
N LYS A 7 -3.17 -3.84 -9.54
CA LYS A 7 -4.39 -3.06 -9.83
C LYS A 7 -5.57 -3.47 -8.94
N ASP A 8 -5.70 -4.76 -8.66
CA ASP A 8 -6.75 -5.31 -7.82
C ASP A 8 -6.47 -5.02 -6.34
N VAL A 9 -5.21 -5.06 -5.91
CA VAL A 9 -4.81 -4.63 -4.56
C VAL A 9 -5.27 -3.20 -4.29
N ARG A 10 -5.01 -2.27 -5.22
CA ARG A 10 -5.43 -0.88 -5.08
C ARG A 10 -6.96 -0.76 -4.97
N ARG A 11 -7.69 -1.43 -5.86
CA ARG A 11 -9.15 -1.46 -5.84
C ARG A 11 -9.69 -2.01 -4.51
N GLN A 12 -9.12 -3.10 -4.01
CA GLN A 12 -9.53 -3.70 -2.74
C GLN A 12 -9.31 -2.74 -1.56
N ILE A 13 -8.15 -2.08 -1.48
CA ILE A 13 -7.84 -1.10 -0.43
C ILE A 13 -8.83 0.07 -0.44
N ASP A 14 -9.21 0.56 -1.62
CA ASP A 14 -10.21 1.63 -1.75
C ASP A 14 -11.60 1.17 -1.29
N LEU A 15 -11.98 -0.09 -1.58
CA LEU A 15 -13.25 -0.68 -1.11
C LEU A 15 -13.28 -0.87 0.41
N LEU A 16 -12.17 -1.31 1.03
CA LEU A 16 -12.08 -1.47 2.49
C LEU A 16 -12.40 -0.17 3.23
N THR A 17 -12.06 0.97 2.63
CA THR A 17 -12.28 2.30 3.21
C THR A 17 -13.77 2.65 3.26
N ARG A 18 -14.57 2.11 2.33
CA ARG A 18 -16.01 2.37 2.23
C ARG A 18 -16.83 1.41 3.09
N MET A 19 -16.27 0.28 3.50
CA MET A 19 -16.96 -0.79 4.23
C MET A 19 -16.70 -0.80 5.74
N GLY A 20 -16.20 0.30 6.31
CA GLY A 20 -15.98 0.45 7.75
C GLY A 20 -14.55 0.14 8.20
N ASP A 21 -14.39 -0.40 9.41
CA ASP A 21 -13.12 -0.55 10.13
C ASP A 21 -12.28 -1.76 9.67
N GLN A 22 -12.48 -2.22 8.44
CA GLN A 22 -11.78 -3.38 7.90
C GLN A 22 -10.29 -3.09 7.72
N THR A 23 -9.48 -4.10 8.01
CA THR A 23 -8.02 -3.98 7.96
C THR A 23 -7.41 -4.92 6.93
N PHE A 24 -6.20 -4.60 6.50
CA PHE A 24 -5.42 -5.43 5.60
C PHE A 24 -4.01 -5.67 6.15
N SER A 25 -3.32 -6.66 5.59
CA SER A 25 -1.93 -6.96 5.90
C SER A 25 -1.09 -6.90 4.62
N ILE A 26 0.14 -6.41 4.75
CA ILE A 26 1.08 -6.30 3.65
C ILE A 26 2.46 -6.81 4.06
N THR A 27 3.17 -7.38 3.10
CA THR A 27 4.63 -7.48 3.14
C THR A 27 5.21 -6.64 2.02
N TYR A 28 6.39 -6.08 2.26
CA TYR A 28 7.03 -5.15 1.34
C TYR A 28 8.55 -5.21 1.47
N ARG A 29 9.23 -4.76 0.43
CA ARG A 29 10.69 -4.61 0.43
C ARG A 29 11.10 -3.25 1.00
N LYS A 30 12.02 -3.27 1.95
CA LYS A 30 12.67 -2.08 2.52
C LYS A 30 13.81 -1.59 1.62
N LYS A 31 14.26 -0.36 1.86
CA LYS A 31 15.38 0.25 1.11
C LYS A 31 16.69 -0.51 1.27
N ASP A 32 16.91 -1.14 2.42
CA ASP A 32 18.07 -1.98 2.72
C ASP A 32 17.99 -3.39 2.08
N GLY A 33 16.95 -3.65 1.27
CA GLY A 33 16.74 -4.93 0.60
C GLY A 33 16.04 -5.99 1.45
N THR A 34 15.88 -5.77 2.76
CA THR A 34 15.19 -6.68 3.68
C THR A 34 13.66 -6.59 3.53
N PHE A 35 12.93 -7.56 4.08
CA PHE A 35 11.47 -7.54 4.07
C PHE A 35 10.90 -6.89 5.34
N GLY A 36 9.80 -6.17 5.19
CA GLY A 36 8.97 -5.67 6.26
C GLY A 36 7.56 -6.25 6.17
N GLU A 37 6.90 -6.40 7.31
CA GLU A 37 5.51 -6.82 7.42
C GLU A 37 4.73 -5.81 8.27
N LYS A 38 3.50 -5.52 7.84
CA LYS A 38 2.52 -4.78 8.64
C LYS A 38 1.17 -5.47 8.56
N LYS A 39 0.57 -5.70 9.74
CA LYS A 39 -0.76 -6.30 9.91
C LYS A 39 -1.73 -5.24 10.42
N ASN A 40 -3.02 -5.53 10.32
CA ASN A 40 -4.10 -4.68 10.83
C ASN A 40 -4.01 -3.22 10.34
N CYS A 41 -3.65 -3.03 9.08
CA CYS A 41 -3.50 -1.73 8.45
C CYS A 41 -4.86 -1.17 8.02
N ARG A 42 -5.06 0.13 8.19
CA ARG A 42 -6.23 0.87 7.69
C ARG A 42 -5.81 1.83 6.59
N ASN A 43 -6.66 1.97 5.56
CA ASN A 43 -6.36 2.86 4.45
C ASN A 43 -6.45 4.32 4.90
N ARG A 44 -5.47 5.13 4.50
CA ARG A 44 -5.45 6.59 4.71
C ARG A 44 -5.36 7.35 3.38
N SER A 45 -5.54 6.68 2.25
CA SER A 45 -5.30 7.29 0.94
C SER A 45 -6.36 8.35 0.59
N GLY A 46 -7.56 8.28 1.17
CA GLY A 46 -8.66 9.23 0.95
C GLY A 46 -8.65 10.49 1.82
N SER A 47 -7.94 10.52 2.95
CA SER A 47 -7.94 11.64 3.92
C SER A 47 -6.74 12.58 3.79
N VAL A 48 -5.96 12.46 2.71
CA VAL A 48 -4.80 13.31 2.45
C VAL A 48 -5.18 14.26 1.33
N PRO A 49 -5.34 15.58 1.60
CA PRO A 49 -5.49 16.54 0.51
C PRO A 49 -4.30 16.40 -0.43
N ASN A 50 -4.58 16.35 -1.74
CA ASN A 50 -3.59 16.16 -2.80
C ASN A 50 -2.45 17.17 -2.64
N GLN A 51 -1.40 16.82 -1.91
CA GLN A 51 -0.19 17.62 -1.87
C GLN A 51 0.50 17.43 -3.22
N PRO A 52 0.73 18.52 -3.99
CA PRO A 52 1.58 18.44 -5.15
C PRO A 52 3.00 18.21 -4.62
N LYS A 53 3.50 16.97 -4.71
CA LYS A 53 4.89 16.68 -4.35
C LYS A 53 5.70 16.35 -5.60
N ALA A 54 6.76 17.13 -5.73
CA ALA A 54 7.74 17.19 -6.79
C ALA A 54 8.46 15.84 -7.03
N ASP A 55 8.73 15.61 -8.32
CA ASP A 55 9.85 14.86 -8.88
C ASP A 55 10.37 13.63 -8.14
N LEU A 56 9.61 12.54 -8.33
CA LEU A 56 10.03 11.23 -8.88
C LEU A 56 8.80 10.50 -9.51
N LEU A 57 7.68 11.23 -9.62
CA LEU A 57 6.35 10.79 -10.05
C LEU A 57 6.07 11.07 -11.54
N SER A 58 7.06 11.59 -12.29
CA SER A 58 6.96 11.75 -13.75
C SER A 58 6.86 10.41 -14.50
N VAL A 59 7.19 9.30 -13.81
CA VAL A 59 6.93 7.91 -14.23
C VAL A 59 5.42 7.59 -14.35
N LYS A 60 4.53 8.57 -14.11
CA LYS A 60 3.13 8.50 -14.55
C LYS A 60 2.96 8.40 -16.07
N LYS A 61 3.87 8.99 -16.87
CA LYS A 61 3.66 9.12 -18.32
C LYS A 61 4.05 7.87 -19.12
N GLU A 62 5.01 7.05 -18.65
CA GLU A 62 5.49 5.89 -19.42
C GLU A 62 5.10 4.52 -18.85
N THR A 63 4.95 4.34 -17.53
CA THR A 63 4.74 2.99 -16.95
C THR A 63 3.52 2.87 -16.03
N ARG A 64 2.69 3.93 -15.90
CA ARG A 64 1.56 4.01 -14.94
C ARG A 64 1.96 3.62 -13.50
N ARG A 65 3.25 3.74 -13.16
CA ARG A 65 3.83 3.22 -11.91
C ARG A 65 4.46 4.32 -11.09
N ALA A 66 3.81 4.61 -9.97
CA ALA A 66 4.38 4.86 -8.64
C ALA A 66 3.33 5.60 -7.81
N GLY A 67 2.24 4.92 -7.50
CA GLY A 67 1.36 5.37 -6.42
C GLY A 67 2.00 5.05 -5.07
N TYR A 68 1.72 5.89 -4.08
CA TYR A 68 1.96 5.52 -2.69
C TYR A 68 0.70 4.85 -2.13
N LEU A 69 0.87 3.69 -1.51
CA LEU A 69 -0.07 3.18 -0.53
C LEU A 69 0.15 3.95 0.77
N ARG A 70 -0.85 4.73 1.19
CA ARG A 70 -0.83 5.46 2.46
C ARG A 70 -1.76 4.77 3.44
N PHE A 71 -1.22 4.39 4.59
CA PHE A 71 -1.95 3.60 5.57
C PHE A 71 -1.53 3.97 6.99
N GLU A 72 -2.29 3.48 7.94
CA GLU A 72 -1.93 3.49 9.35
C GLU A 72 -2.03 2.09 9.93
N PHE A 73 -1.19 1.77 10.91
CA PHE A 73 -1.20 0.49 11.61
C PHE A 73 -1.05 0.74 13.10
N ARG A 74 -1.58 -0.14 13.94
CA ARG A 74 -1.35 -0.09 15.39
C ARG A 74 0.02 -0.66 15.72
N ASP A 75 0.80 0.09 16.48
CA ASP A 75 2.00 -0.45 17.12
C ASP A 75 1.65 -1.28 18.37
N GLN A 76 2.67 -1.87 19.00
CA GLN A 76 2.52 -2.64 20.24
C GLN A 76 1.94 -1.81 21.40
N GLY A 77 2.05 -0.48 21.35
CA GLY A 77 1.48 0.45 22.33
C GLY A 77 0.06 0.91 22.01
N GLY A 78 -0.58 0.36 20.98
CA GLY A 78 -1.96 0.67 20.58
C GLY A 78 -2.12 2.00 19.83
N ARG A 79 -1.02 2.70 19.51
CA ARG A 79 -1.07 3.98 18.78
C ARG A 79 -1.16 3.74 17.28
N TRP A 80 -2.00 4.52 16.60
CA TRP A 80 -2.06 4.52 15.13
C TRP A 80 -0.86 5.26 14.55
N LEU A 81 0.00 4.53 13.84
CA LEU A 81 1.18 5.06 13.19
C LEU A 81 0.96 5.18 11.68
N LYS A 82 1.09 6.41 11.17
CA LYS A 82 0.99 6.73 9.75
C LYS A 82 2.24 6.26 9.00
N ARG A 83 2.05 5.62 7.84
CA ARG A 83 3.10 5.14 6.94
C ARG A 83 2.70 5.30 5.47
N GLU A 84 3.72 5.26 4.62
CA GLU A 84 3.56 5.24 3.17
C GLU A 84 4.58 4.28 2.55
N ILE A 85 4.15 3.55 1.52
CA ILE A 85 4.97 2.60 0.78
C ILE A 85 4.63 2.74 -0.71
N LEU A 86 5.63 2.68 -1.58
CA LEU A 86 5.42 2.63 -3.02
C LEU A 86 4.76 1.29 -3.39
N PHE A 87 3.69 1.32 -4.19
CA PHE A 87 2.99 0.09 -4.59
C PHE A 87 3.92 -0.95 -5.23
N CYS A 88 4.94 -0.52 -5.99
CA CYS A 88 5.92 -1.41 -6.61
C CYS A 88 6.83 -2.16 -5.60
N LEU A 89 6.88 -1.72 -4.35
CA LEU A 89 7.64 -2.38 -3.29
C LEU A 89 6.80 -3.40 -2.51
N LEU A 90 5.49 -3.48 -2.77
CA LEU A 90 4.64 -4.48 -2.13
C LEU A 90 4.91 -5.87 -2.70
N VAL A 91 4.97 -6.86 -1.81
CA VAL A 91 5.28 -8.25 -2.15
C VAL A 91 4.04 -9.10 -1.97
N THR A 92 3.37 -8.97 -0.82
CA THR A 92 2.08 -9.64 -0.58
C THR A 92 1.02 -8.68 -0.05
N PHE A 93 -0.24 -8.99 -0.35
CA PHE A 93 -1.42 -8.34 0.18
C PHE A 93 -2.38 -9.41 0.73
N ASN A 94 -2.73 -9.34 2.01
CA ASN A 94 -3.58 -10.34 2.69
C ASN A 94 -3.13 -11.80 2.45
N GLY A 95 -1.82 -12.05 2.36
CA GLY A 95 -1.26 -13.37 2.10
C GLY A 95 -1.20 -13.78 0.62
N HIS A 96 -1.73 -12.97 -0.30
CA HIS A 96 -1.62 -13.19 -1.74
C HIS A 96 -0.34 -12.57 -2.30
N LEU A 97 0.35 -13.27 -3.20
CA LEU A 97 1.51 -12.72 -3.92
C LEU A 97 1.04 -11.62 -4.87
N ILE A 98 1.71 -10.48 -4.88
CA ILE A 98 1.34 -9.39 -5.78
C ILE A 98 2.07 -9.56 -7.10
N ASP A 99 1.29 -9.70 -8.16
CA ASP A 99 1.79 -9.62 -9.53
C ASP A 99 1.91 -8.17 -9.98
N HIS A 100 3.10 -7.86 -10.46
CA HIS A 100 3.51 -6.59 -11.01
C HIS A 100 3.60 -6.63 -12.56
N SER A 101 3.04 -7.64 -13.20
CA SER A 101 2.78 -7.63 -14.64
C SER A 101 1.56 -6.74 -14.96
N PHE A 102 1.45 -6.32 -16.23
CA PHE A 102 0.37 -5.44 -16.72
C PHE A 102 -0.56 -6.19 -17.66
#